data_AF-A0A2V9HXF5-F1
#
_entry.id   AF-A0A2V9HXF5-F1
#
_cell.length_a   1.000
_cell.length_b   1.000
_cell.length_c   1.000
_cell.angle_alpha   90.00
_cell.angle_beta   90.00
_cell.angle_gamma   90.00
#
_symmetry.space_group_name_H-M   'P 1'
#
loop_
_entity.id
_entity.type
_entity.pdbx_description
1 polymer ?
#
loop_
_entity_poly.entity_id
_entity_poly.type
_entity_poly.pdbx_seq_one_letter_code
_entity_poly.pdbx_strand_id
1 'polypeptide(L)'
;MLEIARQIRPRLYDIFCEKPKPLIPRYLCYGVPERIDYAGQVVRPLDEDAVREVVRAIRKENVEAVAVCLLHSYVNPAHERRVGAVIAEELPAVFVSLSSELCPEMREYFRASTTVINAVEMPIVSRYLDLLENRLSGIGVETGLNLMASAGGIISSQVARREPVHLVESGPAAARSPGSTRPVYSRSGRAAPGRTPGRPATDAAATSRRSPTRTCSWDASTRDTSWAANFRSILSWRRRP
;
A
#
# COMPACT_ATOMS: atom_id res chain seq x y z
N MET A 1 10.83 3.88 -14.21
CA MET A 1 9.58 3.07 -14.27
C MET A 1 8.43 3.78 -13.56
N LEU A 2 8.49 4.00 -12.24
CA LEU A 2 7.45 4.72 -11.48
C LEU A 2 7.17 6.12 -12.04
N GLU A 3 8.22 6.86 -12.39
CA GLU A 3 8.10 8.20 -12.97
C GLU A 3 7.55 8.21 -14.40
N ILE A 4 7.80 7.17 -15.20
CA ILE A 4 7.26 7.04 -16.56
C ILE A 4 5.79 6.64 -16.51
N ALA A 5 5.39 5.92 -15.46
CA ALA A 5 4.03 5.42 -15.25
C ALA A 5 3.49 4.65 -16.47
N ARG A 6 2.18 4.38 -16.47
CA ARG A 6 1.47 3.91 -17.67
C ARG A 6 0.71 5.06 -18.29
N GLN A 7 0.52 5.00 -19.60
CA GLN A 7 -0.33 5.94 -20.34
C GLN A 7 -1.82 5.62 -20.13
N ILE A 8 -2.25 5.52 -18.87
CA ILE A 8 -3.65 5.42 -18.50
C ILE A 8 -4.19 6.85 -18.49
N ARG A 9 -5.13 7.14 -19.38
CA ARG A 9 -5.76 8.46 -19.49
C ARG A 9 -7.17 8.39 -18.91
N PRO A 10 -7.42 8.98 -17.72
CA PRO A 10 -8.77 9.06 -17.16
C PRO A 10 -9.72 9.84 -18.07
N ARG A 11 -9.20 10.84 -18.80
CA ARG A 11 -9.91 11.61 -19.82
C ARG A 11 -9.19 11.45 -21.15
N LEU A 12 -9.81 10.73 -22.09
CA LEU A 12 -9.15 10.29 -23.33
C LEU A 12 -8.76 11.45 -24.27
N TYR A 13 -9.58 12.51 -24.29
CA TYR A 13 -9.48 13.64 -25.21
C TYR A 13 -8.87 14.90 -24.59
N ASP A 14 -8.39 14.82 -23.34
CA ASP A 14 -7.76 15.95 -22.67
C ASP A 14 -6.26 15.97 -22.98
N ILE A 15 -5.85 16.86 -23.90
CA ILE A 15 -4.44 17.05 -24.30
C ILE A 15 -3.61 17.79 -23.25
N PHE A 16 -4.26 18.50 -22.31
CA PHE A 16 -3.61 19.23 -21.23
C PHE A 16 -3.55 18.44 -19.93
N CYS A 17 -3.77 17.12 -20.02
CA CYS A 17 -3.72 16.22 -18.87
C CYS A 17 -2.34 16.27 -18.19
N GLU A 18 -2.31 16.80 -16.97
CA GLU A 18 -1.12 16.81 -16.15
C GLU A 18 -0.89 15.45 -15.50
N LYS A 19 0.36 15.00 -15.53
CA LYS A 19 0.74 13.76 -14.88
C LYS A 19 0.77 13.94 -13.37
N PRO A 20 0.18 13.01 -12.59
CA PRO A 20 0.31 13.05 -11.14
C PRO A 20 1.78 12.91 -10.75
N LYS A 21 2.19 13.68 -9.74
CA LYS A 21 3.55 13.61 -9.20
C LYS A 21 3.79 12.23 -8.58
N PRO A 22 4.95 11.58 -8.84
CA PRO A 22 5.24 10.27 -8.29
C PRO A 22 5.35 10.33 -6.76
N LEU A 23 5.01 9.23 -6.09
CA LEU A 23 5.09 9.11 -4.62
C LEU A 23 6.53 9.18 -4.12
N ILE A 24 7.47 8.58 -4.86
CA ILE A 24 8.90 8.59 -4.55
C ILE A 24 9.62 9.47 -5.56
N PRO A 25 10.45 10.42 -5.13
CA PRO A 25 11.26 11.24 -6.02
C PRO A 25 12.39 10.42 -6.66
N ARG A 26 12.79 10.79 -7.87
CA ARG A 26 13.75 10.01 -8.69
C ARG A 26 15.10 9.75 -8.01
N TYR A 27 15.59 10.68 -7.21
CA TYR A 27 16.88 10.55 -6.51
C TYR A 27 16.88 9.46 -5.42
N LEU A 28 15.70 9.02 -4.95
CA LEU A 28 15.55 7.88 -4.03
C LEU A 28 15.30 6.55 -4.75
N CYS A 29 15.36 6.52 -6.09
CA CYS A 29 15.18 5.31 -6.88
C CYS A 29 16.53 4.81 -7.41
N TYR A 30 17.02 3.73 -6.81
CA TYR A 30 18.28 3.10 -7.18
C TYR A 30 18.05 1.88 -8.08
N GLY A 31 19.00 1.64 -8.99
CA GLY A 31 19.03 0.43 -9.82
C GLY A 31 20.11 -0.52 -9.31
N VAL A 32 19.83 -1.81 -9.34
CA VAL A 32 20.79 -2.86 -9.02
C VAL A 32 21.06 -3.67 -10.30
N PRO A 33 22.33 -4.00 -10.60
CA PRO A 33 22.66 -4.82 -11.75
C PRO A 33 22.26 -6.29 -11.51
N GLU A 34 21.15 -6.69 -12.10
CA GLU A 34 20.58 -8.03 -12.01
C GLU A 34 19.62 -8.25 -13.19
N ARG A 35 19.45 -9.52 -13.64
CA ARG A 35 18.41 -9.85 -14.62
C ARG A 35 17.94 -11.30 -14.52
N ILE A 36 16.63 -11.47 -14.35
CA ILE A 36 15.90 -12.72 -14.56
C ILE A 36 15.06 -12.64 -15.85
N ASP A 37 14.92 -13.76 -16.56
CA ASP A 37 14.08 -13.93 -17.74
C ASP A 37 12.61 -14.26 -17.38
N TYR A 38 11.68 -14.13 -18.32
CA TYR A 38 10.28 -14.52 -18.16
C TYR A 38 10.09 -15.98 -17.70
N ALA A 39 10.99 -16.90 -18.05
CA ALA A 39 10.96 -18.30 -17.58
C ALA A 39 11.57 -18.49 -16.19
N GLY A 40 12.02 -17.41 -15.53
CA GLY A 40 12.62 -17.46 -14.20
C GLY A 40 14.11 -17.82 -14.20
N GLN A 41 14.74 -17.94 -15.37
CA GLN A 41 16.17 -18.22 -15.48
C GLN A 41 16.99 -16.95 -15.21
N VAL A 42 18.12 -17.12 -14.52
CA VAL A 42 19.05 -16.03 -14.22
C VAL A 42 19.87 -15.72 -15.48
N VAL A 43 19.64 -14.55 -16.08
CA VAL A 43 20.41 -14.05 -17.22
C VAL A 43 21.64 -13.29 -16.74
N ARG A 44 21.48 -12.51 -15.67
CA ARG A 44 22.58 -11.81 -14.99
C ARG A 44 22.42 -12.04 -13.48
N PRO A 45 23.42 -12.64 -12.80
CA PRO A 45 23.35 -12.86 -11.36
C PRO A 45 23.27 -11.54 -10.61
N LEU A 46 22.70 -11.58 -9.41
CA LEU A 46 22.66 -10.45 -8.50
C LEU A 46 24.08 -10.06 -8.07
N ASP A 47 24.44 -8.81 -8.31
CA ASP A 47 25.67 -8.21 -7.81
C ASP A 47 25.46 -7.72 -6.36
N GLU A 48 25.88 -8.51 -5.38
CA GLU A 48 25.69 -8.19 -3.96
C GLU A 48 26.50 -6.96 -3.51
N ASP A 49 27.66 -6.70 -4.12
CA ASP A 49 28.48 -5.55 -3.79
C ASP A 49 27.81 -4.27 -4.25
N ALA A 50 27.24 -4.26 -5.45
CA ALA A 50 26.42 -3.15 -5.94
C ALA A 50 25.17 -2.92 -5.06
N VAL A 51 24.54 -3.98 -4.55
CA VAL A 51 23.43 -3.84 -3.58
C VAL A 51 23.93 -3.14 -2.31
N ARG A 52 25.07 -3.56 -1.76
CA ARG A 52 25.63 -2.94 -0.55
C ARG A 52 26.00 -1.47 -0.75
N GLU A 53 26.52 -1.10 -1.93
CA GLU A 53 26.77 0.29 -2.28
C GLU A 53 25.48 1.12 -2.29
N VAL A 54 24.41 0.58 -2.90
CA VAL A 54 23.08 1.20 -2.89
C VAL A 54 22.55 1.36 -1.47
N VAL A 55 22.68 0.33 -0.62
CA VAL A 55 22.25 0.39 0.77
C VAL A 55 23.00 1.46 1.56
N ARG A 56 24.31 1.62 1.32
CA ARG A 56 25.10 2.71 1.92
C ARG A 56 24.66 4.09 1.44
N ALA A 57 24.25 4.23 0.18
CA ALA A 57 23.68 5.48 -0.33
C ALA A 57 22.32 5.77 0.33
N ILE A 58 21.43 4.76 0.41
CA ILE A 58 20.14 4.86 1.09
C ILE A 58 20.29 5.28 2.55
N ARG A 59 21.30 4.74 3.26
CA ARG A 59 21.59 5.10 4.65
C ARG A 59 21.84 6.60 4.84
N LYS A 60 22.48 7.27 3.86
CA LYS A 60 22.78 8.71 3.93
C LYS A 60 21.51 9.57 3.85
N GLU A 61 20.47 9.05 3.20
CA GLU A 61 19.19 9.75 3.00
C GLU A 61 18.23 9.60 4.19
N ASN A 62 18.59 8.84 5.23
CA ASN A 62 17.78 8.60 6.44
C ASN A 62 16.33 8.16 6.16
N VAL A 63 16.16 7.20 5.23
CA VAL A 63 14.84 6.66 4.91
C VAL A 63 14.32 5.75 6.03
N GLU A 64 13.01 5.78 6.28
CA GLU A 64 12.35 4.92 7.27
C GLU A 64 11.92 3.56 6.67
N ALA A 65 11.73 3.49 5.35
CA ALA A 65 11.28 2.29 4.65
C ALA A 65 11.83 2.18 3.22
N VAL A 66 12.00 0.95 2.74
CA VAL A 66 12.51 0.61 1.40
C VAL A 66 11.57 -0.38 0.71
N ALA A 67 11.22 -0.08 -0.54
CA ALA A 67 10.52 -0.98 -1.43
C ALA A 67 11.52 -1.61 -2.42
N VAL A 68 11.53 -2.92 -2.51
CA VAL A 68 12.30 -3.67 -3.52
C VAL A 68 11.33 -4.13 -4.59
N CYS A 69 11.69 -3.92 -5.86
CA CYS A 69 10.90 -4.35 -7.02
C CYS A 69 11.83 -4.73 -8.16
N LEU A 70 12.03 -6.03 -8.38
CA LEU A 70 12.81 -6.55 -9.51
C LEU A 70 11.89 -7.04 -10.65
N LEU A 71 12.43 -7.13 -11.86
CA LEU A 71 11.70 -7.68 -13.00
C LEU A 71 11.61 -9.20 -12.86
N HIS A 72 10.45 -9.76 -13.22
CA HIS A 72 10.17 -11.20 -13.13
C HIS A 72 10.30 -11.84 -11.73
N SER A 73 10.31 -11.03 -10.67
CA SER A 73 10.39 -11.53 -9.30
C SER A 73 9.16 -12.33 -8.84
N TYR A 74 8.03 -12.18 -9.54
CA TYR A 74 6.84 -13.02 -9.36
C TYR A 74 7.06 -14.48 -9.80
N VAL A 75 8.01 -14.74 -10.71
CA VAL A 75 8.39 -16.10 -11.14
C VAL A 75 9.51 -16.64 -10.26
N ASN A 76 10.56 -15.84 -10.09
CA ASN A 76 11.72 -16.23 -9.29
C ASN A 76 12.05 -15.13 -8.27
N PRO A 77 11.65 -15.29 -7.00
CA PRO A 77 11.85 -14.28 -5.95
C PRO A 77 13.26 -14.31 -5.35
N ALA A 78 14.17 -15.18 -5.80
CA ALA A 78 15.45 -15.43 -5.14
C ALA A 78 16.30 -14.17 -4.99
N HIS A 79 16.45 -13.38 -6.06
CA HIS A 79 17.23 -12.15 -6.03
C HIS A 79 16.58 -11.06 -5.16
N GLU A 80 15.24 -10.95 -5.22
CA GLU A 80 14.52 -9.95 -4.43
C GLU A 80 14.61 -10.25 -2.93
N ARG A 81 14.49 -11.53 -2.53
CA ARG A 81 14.71 -11.97 -1.15
C ARG A 81 16.14 -11.74 -0.69
N ARG A 82 17.14 -11.98 -1.57
CA ARG A 82 18.54 -11.72 -1.22
C ARG A 82 18.81 -10.24 -1.00
N VAL A 83 18.27 -9.36 -1.85
CA VAL A 83 18.33 -7.91 -1.63
C VAL A 83 17.67 -7.52 -0.31
N GLY A 84 16.49 -8.06 -0.01
CA GLY A 84 15.82 -7.85 1.28
C GLY A 84 16.66 -8.26 2.49
N ALA A 85 17.32 -9.41 2.42
CA ALA A 85 18.22 -9.88 3.47
C ALA A 85 19.41 -8.94 3.67
N VAL A 86 20.07 -8.50 2.58
CA VAL A 86 21.19 -7.54 2.67
C VAL A 86 20.74 -6.21 3.28
N ILE A 87 19.56 -5.70 2.92
CA ILE A 87 19.02 -4.48 3.53
C ILE A 87 18.76 -4.70 5.03
N ALA A 88 18.19 -5.83 5.43
CA ALA A 88 17.93 -6.13 6.84
C ALA A 88 19.22 -6.29 7.66
N GLU A 89 20.28 -6.85 7.06
CA GLU A 89 21.61 -6.99 7.69
C GLU A 89 22.28 -5.61 7.94
N GLU A 90 22.22 -4.71 6.96
CA GLU A 90 22.92 -3.41 7.01
C GLU A 90 22.07 -2.28 7.63
N LEU A 91 20.74 -2.37 7.54
CA LEU A 91 19.77 -1.37 8.00
C LEU A 91 18.63 -2.02 8.82
N PRO A 92 18.91 -2.57 10.01
CA PRO A 92 17.93 -3.32 10.80
C PRO A 92 16.73 -2.48 11.29
N ALA A 93 16.85 -1.15 11.32
CA ALA A 93 15.79 -0.25 11.74
C ALA A 93 14.82 0.15 10.60
N VAL A 94 15.12 -0.21 9.36
CA VAL A 94 14.36 0.21 8.17
C VAL A 94 13.36 -0.87 7.77
N PHE A 95 12.12 -0.46 7.50
CA PHE A 95 11.09 -1.38 7.02
C PHE A 95 11.36 -1.79 5.58
N VAL A 96 11.26 -3.07 5.25
CA VAL A 96 11.49 -3.59 3.89
C VAL A 96 10.22 -4.21 3.34
N SER A 97 9.81 -3.79 2.14
CA SER A 97 8.71 -4.41 1.38
C SER A 97 9.27 -5.08 0.14
N LEU A 98 9.02 -6.39 0.00
CA LEU A 98 9.36 -7.15 -1.20
C LEU A 98 8.14 -7.28 -2.10
N SER A 99 8.29 -6.97 -3.37
CA SER A 99 7.19 -7.02 -4.33
C SER A 99 6.71 -8.44 -4.62
N SER A 100 7.62 -9.42 -4.62
CA SER A 100 7.29 -10.84 -4.76
C SER A 100 6.46 -11.41 -3.60
N GLU A 101 6.55 -10.81 -2.40
CA GLU A 101 5.80 -11.28 -1.23
C GLU A 101 4.43 -10.61 -1.15
N LEU A 102 4.38 -9.31 -1.46
CA LEU A 102 3.15 -8.52 -1.36
C LEU A 102 2.19 -8.75 -2.53
N CYS A 103 2.69 -8.70 -3.76
CA CYS A 103 1.87 -8.75 -4.97
C CYS A 103 2.65 -9.45 -6.10
N PRO A 104 2.73 -10.80 -6.09
CA PRO A 104 3.42 -11.60 -7.10
C PRO A 104 2.64 -11.66 -8.41
N GLU A 105 2.28 -10.50 -8.95
CA GLU A 105 1.51 -10.37 -10.20
C GLU A 105 2.41 -9.95 -11.36
N MET A 106 2.02 -10.40 -12.55
CA MET A 106 2.69 -10.03 -13.79
C MET A 106 2.47 -8.54 -14.09
N ARG A 107 3.49 -7.89 -14.67
CA ARG A 107 3.63 -6.44 -14.91
C ARG A 107 4.15 -5.66 -13.71
N GLU A 108 5.22 -4.94 -13.97
CA GLU A 108 6.03 -4.22 -13.01
C GLU A 108 5.31 -3.01 -12.41
N TYR A 109 4.57 -2.21 -13.20
CA TYR A 109 4.02 -0.94 -12.72
C TYR A 109 3.07 -1.06 -11.55
N PHE A 110 2.04 -1.90 -11.68
CA PHE A 110 1.05 -2.06 -10.60
C PHE A 110 1.67 -2.72 -9.38
N ARG A 111 2.51 -3.73 -9.59
CA ARG A 111 3.26 -4.39 -8.52
C ARG A 111 4.11 -3.37 -7.75
N ALA A 112 4.95 -2.60 -8.45
CA ALA A 112 5.81 -1.60 -7.82
C ALA A 112 5.03 -0.48 -7.15
N SER A 113 3.92 -0.02 -7.75
CA SER A 113 3.07 0.99 -7.14
C SER A 113 2.51 0.51 -5.79
N THR A 114 2.02 -0.73 -5.72
CA THR A 114 1.49 -1.33 -4.49
C THR A 114 2.59 -1.51 -3.45
N THR A 115 3.76 -2.02 -3.83
CA THR A 115 4.91 -2.21 -2.92
C THR A 115 5.43 -0.88 -2.37
N VAL A 116 5.45 0.17 -3.20
CA VAL A 116 5.83 1.52 -2.77
C VAL A 116 4.84 2.08 -1.76
N ILE A 117 3.53 1.97 -2.03
CA ILE A 117 2.50 2.41 -1.08
C ILE A 117 2.69 1.67 0.24
N ASN A 118 2.83 0.33 0.19
CA ASN A 118 3.02 -0.47 1.39
C ASN A 118 4.24 -0.02 2.22
N ALA A 119 5.39 0.22 1.58
CA ALA A 119 6.59 0.69 2.26
C ALA A 119 6.40 2.06 2.93
N VAL A 120 5.72 3.00 2.27
CA VAL A 120 5.43 4.32 2.84
C VAL A 120 4.48 4.23 4.05
N GLU A 121 3.52 3.31 4.01
CA GLU A 121 2.55 3.13 5.09
C GLU A 121 3.13 2.43 6.33
N MET A 122 4.09 1.51 6.15
CA MET A 122 4.63 0.67 7.23
C MET A 122 5.03 1.42 8.51
N PRO A 123 5.85 2.48 8.47
CA PRO A 123 6.25 3.19 9.69
C PRO A 123 5.07 3.92 10.36
N ILE A 124 4.12 4.42 9.58
CA ILE A 124 2.95 5.16 10.08
C ILE A 124 2.00 4.20 10.80
N VAL A 125 1.63 3.11 10.13
CA VAL A 125 0.72 2.10 10.66
C VAL A 125 1.34 1.37 11.84
N SER A 126 2.63 1.03 11.78
CA SER A 126 3.31 0.36 12.90
C SER A 126 3.27 1.18 14.17
N ARG A 127 3.62 2.48 14.09
CA ARG A 127 3.54 3.39 15.24
C ARG A 127 2.13 3.53 15.80
N TYR A 128 1.13 3.59 14.92
CA TYR A 128 -0.26 3.67 15.35
C TYR A 128 -0.70 2.40 16.10
N LEU A 129 -0.36 1.23 15.56
CA LEU A 129 -0.69 -0.05 16.19
C LEU A 129 0.07 -0.26 17.50
N ASP A 130 1.33 0.17 17.60
CA ASP A 130 2.09 0.17 18.85
C ASP A 130 1.39 1.01 19.93
N LEU A 131 0.98 2.23 19.59
CA LEU A 131 0.28 3.11 20.53
C LEU A 131 -1.07 2.52 20.98
N LEU A 132 -1.78 1.87 20.05
CA LEU A 132 -3.07 1.26 20.34
C LEU A 132 -2.93 0.03 21.23
N GLU A 133 -2.02 -0.88 20.91
CA GLU A 133 -1.75 -2.09 21.70
C GLU A 133 -1.29 -1.72 23.11
N ASN A 134 -0.35 -0.79 23.26
CA ASN A 134 0.12 -0.34 24.57
C ASN A 134 -1.00 0.25 25.43
N ARG A 135 -1.92 1.02 24.83
CA ARG A 135 -3.09 1.57 25.55
C ARG A 135 -4.07 0.49 25.95
N LEU A 136 -4.33 -0.49 25.08
CA LEU A 136 -5.24 -1.60 25.36
C LEU A 136 -4.68 -2.48 26.49
N SER A 137 -3.39 -2.80 26.45
CA SER A 137 -2.72 -3.53 27.53
C SER A 137 -2.73 -2.75 28.85
N GLY A 138 -2.56 -1.42 28.81
CA GLY A 138 -2.66 -0.56 29.99
C GLY A 138 -4.05 -0.54 30.65
N ILE A 139 -5.10 -0.91 29.93
CA ILE A 139 -6.48 -1.03 30.43
C ILE A 139 -6.81 -2.48 30.83
N GLY A 140 -5.86 -3.42 30.70
CA GLY A 140 -6.03 -4.83 31.05
C GLY A 140 -6.64 -5.70 29.94
N VAL A 141 -6.62 -5.24 28.68
CA VAL A 141 -7.03 -6.06 27.53
C VAL A 141 -5.83 -6.86 27.04
N GLU A 142 -5.85 -8.17 27.27
CA GLU A 142 -4.76 -9.10 26.91
C GLU A 142 -5.01 -9.83 25.57
N THR A 143 -6.09 -9.52 24.86
CA THR A 143 -6.43 -10.18 23.60
C THR A 143 -5.65 -9.59 22.43
N GLY A 144 -5.30 -10.44 21.46
CA GLY A 144 -4.64 -10.00 20.23
C GLY A 144 -5.51 -9.02 19.43
N LEU A 145 -4.90 -7.94 18.95
CA LEU A 145 -5.58 -6.93 18.14
C LEU A 145 -5.83 -7.46 16.72
N ASN A 146 -7.10 -7.49 16.34
CA ASN A 146 -7.55 -7.90 15.01
C ASN A 146 -8.21 -6.72 14.29
N LEU A 147 -7.88 -6.56 13.02
CA LEU A 147 -8.27 -5.43 12.17
C LEU A 147 -9.04 -5.94 10.96
N MET A 148 -9.97 -5.13 10.45
CA MET A 148 -10.65 -5.44 9.20
C MET A 148 -9.74 -5.09 8.01
N ALA A 149 -9.60 -6.01 7.07
CA ALA A 149 -8.92 -5.78 5.79
C ALA A 149 -9.92 -5.31 4.72
N SER A 150 -9.42 -4.58 3.72
CA SER A 150 -10.16 -4.04 2.58
C SER A 150 -10.84 -5.12 1.71
N ALA A 151 -10.27 -6.33 1.70
CA ALA A 151 -10.89 -7.49 1.06
C ALA A 151 -12.14 -8.03 1.79
N GLY A 152 -12.47 -7.47 2.97
CA GLY A 152 -13.60 -7.86 3.82
C GLY A 152 -13.32 -9.02 4.79
N GLY A 153 -12.04 -9.32 5.05
CA GLY A 153 -11.59 -10.31 6.03
C GLY A 153 -11.01 -9.66 7.29
N ILE A 154 -10.61 -10.46 8.27
CA ILE A 154 -9.94 -10.00 9.49
C ILE A 154 -8.47 -10.40 9.43
N ILE A 155 -7.57 -9.48 9.77
CA ILE A 155 -6.12 -9.70 9.83
C ILE A 155 -5.60 -9.32 11.23
N SER A 156 -4.53 -9.97 11.67
CA SER A 156 -3.88 -9.60 12.93
C SER A 156 -3.11 -8.29 12.80
N SER A 157 -2.83 -7.63 13.92
CA SER A 157 -1.97 -6.44 13.95
C SER A 157 -0.57 -6.71 13.40
N GLN A 158 -0.01 -7.91 13.61
CA GLN A 158 1.29 -8.30 13.06
C GLN A 158 1.29 -8.31 11.53
N VAL A 159 0.25 -8.85 10.91
CA VAL A 159 0.09 -8.83 9.45
C VAL A 159 -0.12 -7.41 8.97
N ALA A 160 -0.98 -6.64 9.64
CA ALA A 160 -1.25 -5.25 9.29
C ALA A 160 -0.02 -4.32 9.37
N ARG A 161 0.94 -4.62 10.25
CA ARG A 161 2.23 -3.91 10.32
C ARG A 161 3.13 -4.18 9.11
N ARG A 162 3.11 -5.42 8.60
CA ARG A 162 3.93 -5.83 7.43
C ARG A 162 3.28 -5.45 6.09
N GLU A 163 1.95 -5.54 6.05
CA GLU A 163 1.14 -5.35 4.84
C GLU A 163 0.02 -4.32 5.06
N PRO A 164 0.35 -3.07 5.46
CA PRO A 164 -0.65 -2.02 5.69
C PRO A 164 -1.47 -1.67 4.45
N VAL A 165 -1.02 -2.02 3.24
CA VAL A 165 -1.80 -1.81 2.01
C VAL A 165 -3.18 -2.49 2.06
N HIS A 166 -3.33 -3.56 2.85
CA HIS A 166 -4.62 -4.23 3.05
C HIS A 166 -5.58 -3.47 3.98
N LEU A 167 -5.11 -2.44 4.68
CA LEU A 167 -5.97 -1.58 5.50
C LEU A 167 -6.54 -0.38 4.75
N VAL A 168 -5.99 -0.06 3.57
CA VAL A 168 -6.45 1.05 2.73
C VAL A 168 -7.91 0.81 2.33
N GLU A 169 -8.79 1.75 2.65
CA GLU A 169 -10.25 1.63 2.46
C GLU A 169 -10.91 0.44 3.21
N SER A 170 -10.34 0.00 4.34
CA SER A 170 -10.96 -1.02 5.21
C SER A 170 -12.29 -0.58 5.82
N GLY A 171 -12.49 0.73 6.05
CA GLY A 171 -13.71 1.29 6.63
C GLY A 171 -14.97 0.99 5.82
N PRO A 172 -15.04 1.38 4.52
CA PRO A 172 -16.15 1.03 3.64
C PRO A 172 -16.33 -0.49 3.48
N ALA A 173 -15.24 -1.27 3.50
CA ALA A 173 -15.29 -2.73 3.38
C ALA A 173 -15.98 -3.39 4.59
N ALA A 174 -15.70 -2.91 5.81
CA ALA A 174 -16.34 -3.40 7.04
C ALA A 174 -17.87 -3.26 7.00
N ALA A 175 -18.37 -2.17 6.42
CA ALA A 175 -19.81 -1.92 6.27
C ALA A 175 -20.51 -2.90 5.31
N ARG A 176 -19.76 -3.65 4.49
CA ARG A 176 -20.26 -4.61 3.50
C ARG A 176 -20.11 -6.07 3.95
N SER A 177 -19.41 -6.33 5.05
CA SER A 177 -19.19 -7.69 5.55
C SER A 177 -20.47 -8.27 6.18
N PRO A 178 -20.74 -9.59 6.04
CA PRO A 178 -21.99 -10.22 6.46
C PRO A 178 -22.28 -10.20 7.97
N GLY A 179 -21.35 -9.69 8.80
CA GLY A 179 -21.55 -9.41 10.24
C GLY A 179 -21.88 -7.94 10.56
N SER A 180 -21.86 -7.04 9.58
CA SER A 180 -22.39 -5.68 9.71
C SER A 180 -23.91 -5.76 9.62
N THR A 181 -24.53 -6.27 10.69
CA THR A 181 -25.97 -6.17 10.89
C THR A 181 -26.29 -4.69 10.98
N ARG A 182 -26.71 -4.07 9.87
CA ARG A 182 -27.48 -2.84 9.94
C ARG A 182 -28.69 -3.20 10.81
N PRO A 183 -28.98 -2.50 11.91
CA PRO A 183 -30.30 -2.59 12.50
C PRO A 183 -31.25 -2.16 11.38
N VAL A 184 -32.00 -3.11 10.82
CA VAL A 184 -33.11 -2.80 9.93
C VAL A 184 -34.16 -2.20 10.84
N TYR A 185 -34.09 -0.88 11.04
CA TYR A 185 -35.21 -0.15 11.61
C TYR A 185 -36.31 -0.21 10.56
N SER A 186 -37.35 -1.00 10.83
CA SER A 186 -38.58 -0.99 10.04
C SER A 186 -39.25 0.37 10.22
N ARG A 187 -38.91 1.32 9.37
CA ARG A 187 -39.69 2.55 9.20
C ARG A 187 -40.27 2.58 7.81
N SER A 188 -41.51 2.15 7.72
CA SER A 188 -42.45 2.59 6.69
C SER A 188 -42.50 4.12 6.70
N GLY A 189 -41.95 4.76 5.69
CA GLY A 189 -41.99 6.22 5.56
C GLY A 189 -41.10 6.72 4.42
N ARG A 190 -41.71 7.47 3.49
CA ARG A 190 -41.12 8.03 2.27
C ARG A 190 -39.73 8.63 2.47
N ALA A 191 -38.83 8.33 1.53
CA ALA A 191 -37.53 8.97 1.40
C ALA A 191 -37.69 10.45 1.02
N ALA A 192 -37.07 11.35 1.78
CA ALA A 192 -36.79 12.72 1.39
C ALA A 192 -35.25 12.87 1.25
N PRO A 193 -34.75 13.57 0.22
CA PRO A 193 -33.31 13.68 -0.03
C PRO A 193 -32.71 14.80 0.84
N GLY A 194 -32.14 14.44 1.98
CA GLY A 194 -31.31 15.34 2.79
C GLY A 194 -29.82 15.12 2.49
N ARG A 195 -29.19 16.04 1.74
CA ARG A 195 -27.72 16.14 1.69
C ARG A 195 -27.24 16.74 3.01
N THR A 196 -26.46 15.97 3.78
CA THR A 196 -25.67 16.49 4.91
C THR A 196 -24.26 16.82 4.40
N PRO A 197 -23.75 18.05 4.63
CA PRO A 197 -22.38 18.40 4.28
C PRO A 197 -21.43 17.89 5.38
N GLY A 198 -20.43 17.08 5.01
CA GLY A 198 -19.36 16.67 5.94
C GLY A 198 -18.80 15.24 5.79
N ARG A 199 -19.25 14.42 4.84
CA ARG A 199 -18.66 13.09 4.63
C ARG A 199 -17.36 13.15 3.81
N PRO A 200 -16.27 12.49 4.23
CA PRO A 200 -15.17 12.18 3.32
C PRO A 200 -15.69 11.29 2.18
N ALA A 201 -15.06 11.39 1.01
CA ALA A 201 -15.48 10.86 -0.30
C ALA A 201 -16.45 9.66 -0.25
N THR A 202 -17.62 9.82 -0.88
CA THR A 202 -18.61 8.75 -0.94
C THR A 202 -18.18 7.74 -2.00
N ASP A 203 -17.47 6.70 -1.60
CA ASP A 203 -17.14 5.58 -2.47
C ASP A 203 -18.40 4.75 -2.76
N ALA A 204 -18.86 4.77 -4.01
CA ALA A 204 -19.98 3.96 -4.47
C ALA A 204 -19.50 2.55 -4.83
N ALA A 205 -19.99 1.53 -4.12
CA ALA A 205 -19.77 0.13 -4.45
C ALA A 205 -21.08 -0.55 -4.86
N ALA A 206 -21.17 -1.02 -6.11
CA ALA A 206 -22.31 -1.80 -6.59
C ALA A 206 -22.21 -3.24 -6.06
N THR A 207 -23.28 -3.77 -5.45
CA THR A 207 -23.32 -5.15 -4.95
C THR A 207 -24.36 -5.94 -5.75
N SER A 208 -23.92 -6.98 -6.47
CA SER A 208 -24.82 -7.94 -7.13
C SER A 208 -25.14 -9.10 -6.16
N ARG A 209 -26.28 -9.79 -6.34
CA ARG A 209 -26.70 -10.93 -5.47
C ARG A 209 -25.76 -12.16 -5.55
N ARG A 210 -24.77 -12.17 -6.45
CA ARG A 210 -23.74 -13.22 -6.53
C ARG A 210 -22.40 -12.61 -6.19
N SER A 211 -21.90 -12.96 -4.99
CA SER A 211 -20.61 -12.59 -4.41
C SER A 211 -20.23 -11.08 -4.47
N PRO A 212 -19.36 -10.62 -3.56
CA PRO A 212 -18.74 -9.31 -3.70
C PRO A 212 -18.02 -9.21 -5.05
N THR A 213 -18.35 -8.21 -5.88
CA THR A 213 -17.49 -7.90 -7.04
C THR A 213 -16.15 -7.39 -6.49
N ARG A 214 -15.10 -8.19 -6.60
CA ARG A 214 -13.72 -7.80 -6.24
C ARG A 214 -13.05 -7.20 -7.46
N THR A 215 -12.50 -6.00 -7.35
CA THR A 215 -11.70 -5.39 -8.41
C THR A 215 -10.27 -5.95 -8.38
N CYS A 216 -9.84 -6.59 -9.47
CA CYS A 216 -8.50 -7.21 -9.56
C CYS A 216 -7.35 -6.20 -9.73
N SER A 217 -7.65 -4.94 -10.08
CA SER A 217 -6.65 -3.88 -10.21
C SER A 217 -7.17 -2.61 -9.57
N TRP A 218 -6.37 -2.02 -8.68
CA TRP A 218 -6.66 -0.76 -8.01
C TRP A 218 -5.71 0.32 -8.53
N ASP A 219 -6.27 1.44 -8.99
CA ASP A 219 -5.49 2.59 -9.48
C ASP A 219 -5.86 3.85 -8.71
N ALA A 220 -5.01 4.21 -7.74
CA ALA A 220 -5.17 5.40 -6.91
C ALA A 220 -5.19 6.70 -7.73
N SER A 221 -4.65 6.71 -8.96
CA SER A 221 -4.55 7.92 -9.79
C SER A 221 -5.87 8.31 -10.46
N THR A 222 -6.87 7.41 -10.47
CA THR A 222 -8.16 7.61 -11.15
C THR A 222 -9.27 8.16 -10.25
N ARG A 223 -9.04 8.22 -8.93
CA ARG A 223 -10.01 8.75 -7.96
C ARG A 223 -9.64 10.15 -7.49
N ASP A 224 -10.68 10.91 -7.15
CA ASP A 224 -10.61 12.29 -6.67
C ASP A 224 -9.56 12.42 -5.57
N THR A 225 -8.50 13.20 -5.83
CA THR A 225 -7.24 13.30 -5.07
C THR A 225 -7.37 13.81 -3.62
N SER A 226 -8.60 13.94 -3.11
CA SER A 226 -8.91 14.24 -1.71
C SER A 226 -8.26 13.28 -0.71
N TRP A 227 -8.05 12.00 -1.09
CA TRP A 227 -7.33 11.02 -0.27
C TRP A 227 -5.81 11.32 -0.18
N ALA A 228 -5.18 11.68 -1.31
CA ALA A 228 -3.77 12.13 -1.34
C ALA A 228 -3.56 13.48 -0.63
N ALA A 229 -4.59 14.35 -0.63
CA ALA A 229 -4.59 15.60 0.14
C ALA A 229 -4.66 15.35 1.65
N ASN A 230 -5.42 14.35 2.11
CA ASN A 230 -5.40 13.89 3.50
C ASN A 230 -4.07 13.21 3.88
N PHE A 231 -3.41 12.53 2.96
CA PHE A 231 -2.05 12.01 3.19
C PHE A 231 -1.02 13.13 3.38
N ARG A 232 -1.13 14.22 2.61
CA ARG A 232 -0.30 15.42 2.80
C ARG A 232 -0.63 16.17 4.09
N SER A 233 -1.87 16.12 4.58
CA SER A 233 -2.22 16.73 5.88
C SER A 233 -1.65 15.94 7.06
N ILE A 234 -1.55 14.61 6.94
CA ILE A 234 -0.86 13.75 7.91
C ILE A 234 0.66 14.01 7.88
N LEU A 235 1.26 14.15 6.71
CA LEU A 235 2.68 14.50 6.55
C LEU A 235 2.99 15.95 6.97
N SER A 236 2.06 16.90 6.82
CA SER A 236 2.26 18.30 7.23
C SER A 236 2.06 18.53 8.73
N TRP A 237 1.41 17.60 9.45
CA TRP A 237 1.37 17.59 10.91
C TRP A 237 2.77 17.44 11.54
N ARG A 238 3.76 16.93 10.78
CA ARG A 238 5.17 16.80 11.18
C ARG A 238 5.99 18.10 11.05
N ARG A 239 5.40 19.21 10.57
CA ARG A 239 6.10 20.49 10.30
C ARG A 239 5.67 21.68 11.17
N ARG A 240 4.95 21.47 12.27
CA ARG A 240 4.73 22.54 13.26
C ARG A 240 5.61 22.29 14.49
N PRO A 241 6.44 23.27 14.90
CA PRO A 241 7.27 23.16 16.11
C PRO A 241 6.41 23.02 17.38
#